data_AF-A0A8X6V6I5-F1
#
_entry.id   AF-A0A8X6V6I5-F1
#
_cell.length_a   1.000
_cell.length_b   1.000
_cell.length_c   1.000
_cell.angle_alpha   90.00
_cell.angle_beta   90.00
_cell.angle_gamma   90.00
#
_symmetry.space_group_name_H-M   'P 1'
#
loop_
_entity.id
_entity.type
_entity.pdbx_description
1 polymer ?
#
loop_
_entity_poly.entity_id
_entity_poly.type
_entity_poly.pdbx_seq_one_letter_code
_entity_poly.pdbx_strand_id
1 'polypeptide(L)'
;MKQSSMSLKLFGMLLMQPFPKHPIPSKAVQTMVERFLPKSQKGTRRAWGIFRRYPTTDNLIAFKRAKALARRKRRQCQRESWIKYVSSITSSTTSQQLWRKVKAANGLYRDFSIPILETSTAIYSSPVDVVSVIGQTFASVSSSDSYSPAFQATKNRLERTPIHFRCRQPLPYNCNFDMFELKRALSSAHTTPLRGLTFFR
;
A
#
# COMPACT_ATOMS: atom_id res chain seq x y z
N MET A 1 23.92 8.02 10.84
CA MET A 1 24.32 6.70 11.42
C MET A 1 23.18 5.91 12.09
N LYS A 2 22.02 6.51 12.46
CA LYS A 2 20.94 5.79 13.19
C LYS A 2 20.08 4.82 12.34
N GLN A 3 19.96 5.04 11.02
CA GLN A 3 19.17 4.14 10.15
C GLN A 3 19.79 2.75 9.95
N SER A 4 21.12 2.64 9.90
CA SER A 4 21.81 1.37 9.66
C SER A 4 21.66 0.41 10.86
N SER A 5 21.72 0.93 12.09
CA SER A 5 21.56 0.14 13.32
C SER A 5 20.13 -0.39 13.51
N MET A 6 19.10 0.40 13.17
CA MET A 6 17.72 -0.11 13.15
C MET A 6 17.50 -1.16 12.07
N SER A 7 18.08 -0.98 10.88
CA SER A 7 17.95 -1.93 9.77
C SER A 7 18.49 -3.33 10.13
N LEU A 8 19.64 -3.39 10.83
CA LEU A 8 20.24 -4.64 11.33
C LEU A 8 19.45 -5.30 12.47
N LYS A 9 18.91 -4.52 13.43
CA LYS A 9 18.02 -5.05 14.48
C LYS A 9 16.72 -5.62 13.89
N LEU A 10 16.15 -4.95 12.89
CA LEU A 10 14.97 -5.43 12.15
C LEU A 10 15.27 -6.67 11.30
N PHE A 11 16.46 -6.75 10.70
CA PHE A 11 16.91 -7.93 9.96
C PHE A 11 17.05 -9.15 10.90
N GLY A 12 17.62 -8.97 12.09
CA GLY A 12 17.66 -10.00 13.13
C GLY A 12 16.27 -10.45 13.60
N MET A 13 15.33 -9.50 13.79
CA MET A 13 13.94 -9.83 14.14
C MET A 13 13.20 -10.59 13.04
N LEU A 14 13.56 -10.39 11.76
CA LEU A 14 12.99 -11.12 10.62
C LEU A 14 13.51 -12.57 10.54
N LEU A 15 14.76 -12.81 10.93
CA LEU A 15 15.36 -14.15 11.00
C LEU A 15 14.83 -14.99 12.16
N MET A 16 14.33 -14.34 13.22
CA MET A 16 13.78 -14.98 14.42
C MET A 16 12.27 -15.26 14.34
N GLN A 17 11.58 -14.86 13.26
CA GLN A 17 10.15 -15.17 13.11
C GLN A 17 9.95 -16.66 12.75
N PRO A 18 8.95 -17.33 13.36
CA PRO A 18 8.56 -18.67 12.93
C PRO A 18 8.18 -18.64 11.44
N PHE A 19 8.53 -19.71 10.71
CA PHE A 19 8.21 -19.85 9.28
C PHE A 19 6.78 -19.39 9.00
N PRO A 20 6.56 -18.47 8.04
CA PRO A 20 5.23 -17.93 7.81
C PRO A 20 4.24 -19.07 7.53
N LYS A 21 3.21 -19.18 8.37
CA LYS A 21 2.16 -20.21 8.27
C LYS A 21 1.28 -20.02 7.04
N HIS A 22 1.32 -18.81 6.46
CA HIS A 22 0.59 -18.41 5.27
C HIS A 22 1.55 -18.21 4.08
N PRO A 23 1.10 -18.43 2.83
CA PRO A 23 1.91 -18.18 1.66
C PRO A 23 2.29 -16.69 1.62
N ILE A 24 3.58 -16.38 1.43
CA ILE A 24 4.05 -14.99 1.28
C ILE A 24 3.32 -14.37 0.07
N PRO A 25 2.70 -13.18 0.19
CA PRO A 25 1.98 -12.52 -0.90
C PRO A 25 2.98 -11.84 -1.85
N SER A 26 3.85 -12.65 -2.43
CA SER A 26 4.83 -12.24 -3.42
C SER A 26 4.45 -12.93 -4.73
N LYS A 27 4.58 -12.22 -5.87
CA LYS A 27 4.49 -12.83 -7.21
C LYS A 27 5.29 -14.14 -7.29
N ALA A 28 6.40 -14.27 -6.54
CA ALA A 28 7.19 -15.49 -6.44
C ALA A 28 6.43 -16.70 -5.88
N VAL A 29 5.55 -16.52 -4.87
CA VAL A 29 4.72 -17.60 -4.33
C VAL A 29 3.56 -17.92 -5.27
N GLN A 30 3.01 -16.92 -5.96
CA GLN A 30 1.98 -17.12 -6.98
C GLN A 30 2.53 -17.95 -8.15
N THR A 31 3.72 -17.59 -8.66
CA THR A 31 4.44 -18.37 -9.69
C THR A 31 4.80 -19.78 -9.21
N MET A 32 5.07 -19.97 -7.91
CA MET A 32 5.44 -21.25 -7.32
C MET A 32 4.23 -22.17 -7.08
N VAL A 33 3.11 -21.61 -6.62
CA VAL A 33 1.80 -22.28 -6.50
C VAL A 33 1.31 -22.70 -7.88
N GLU A 34 1.45 -21.85 -8.89
CA GLU A 34 1.04 -22.16 -10.26
C GLU A 34 1.97 -23.17 -10.96
N ARG A 35 3.30 -23.09 -10.76
CA ARG A 35 4.26 -23.91 -11.53
C ARG A 35 4.51 -25.31 -10.95
N PHE A 36 4.41 -25.52 -9.63
CA PHE A 36 4.83 -26.78 -8.99
C PHE A 36 3.74 -27.54 -8.24
N LEU A 37 2.72 -26.86 -7.72
CA LEU A 37 1.59 -27.49 -7.03
C LEU A 37 0.77 -28.45 -7.93
N PRO A 38 0.56 -28.16 -9.24
CA PRO A 38 -0.19 -29.07 -10.10
C PRO A 38 0.50 -30.43 -10.29
N LYS A 39 1.83 -30.47 -10.38
CA LYS A 39 2.58 -31.72 -10.63
C LYS A 39 2.61 -32.64 -9.41
N SER A 40 2.75 -32.09 -8.21
CA SER A 40 2.72 -32.89 -6.96
C SER A 40 1.32 -33.35 -6.60
N GLN A 41 0.29 -32.55 -6.88
CA GLN A 41 -1.12 -32.93 -6.70
C GLN A 41 -1.60 -33.98 -7.69
N LYS A 42 -1.05 -34.02 -8.91
CA LYS A 42 -1.37 -35.07 -9.90
C LYS A 42 -1.01 -36.47 -9.39
N GLY A 43 0.18 -36.64 -8.80
CA GLY A 43 0.63 -37.92 -8.24
C GLY A 43 -0.23 -38.40 -7.06
N THR A 44 -0.60 -37.49 -6.16
CA THR A 44 -1.47 -37.84 -5.02
C THR A 44 -2.91 -38.14 -5.45
N ARG A 45 -3.47 -37.36 -6.37
CA ARG A 45 -4.83 -37.59 -6.92
C ARG A 45 -4.90 -38.91 -7.69
N ARG A 46 -3.86 -39.26 -8.45
CA ARG A 46 -3.76 -40.56 -9.15
C ARG A 46 -3.73 -41.73 -8.17
N ALA A 47 -2.83 -41.71 -7.19
CA ALA A 47 -2.72 -42.77 -6.19
C ALA A 47 -3.98 -42.91 -5.33
N TRP A 48 -4.63 -41.79 -5.00
CA TRP A 48 -5.93 -41.78 -4.33
C TRP A 48 -7.02 -42.39 -5.21
N GLY A 49 -7.04 -42.07 -6.51
CA GLY A 49 -8.02 -42.60 -7.46
C GLY A 49 -7.93 -44.12 -7.61
N ILE A 50 -6.71 -44.66 -7.64
CA ILE A 50 -6.44 -46.11 -7.67
C ILE A 50 -6.90 -46.74 -6.36
N PHE A 51 -6.47 -46.21 -5.21
CA PHE A 51 -6.89 -46.72 -3.90
C PHE A 51 -8.41 -46.68 -3.68
N ARG A 52 -9.10 -45.62 -4.15
CA ARG A 52 -10.56 -45.53 -4.06
C ARG A 52 -11.26 -46.62 -4.87
N ARG A 53 -10.75 -46.92 -6.07
CA ARG A 53 -11.34 -47.95 -6.95
C ARG A 53 -11.00 -49.36 -6.45
N TYR A 54 -9.80 -49.55 -5.92
CA TYR A 54 -9.27 -50.84 -5.48
C TYR A 54 -8.60 -50.70 -4.09
N PRO A 55 -9.36 -50.86 -2.99
CA PRO A 55 -8.88 -50.60 -1.64
C PRO A 55 -8.03 -51.78 -1.11
N THR A 56 -6.83 -51.94 -1.65
CA THR A 56 -5.84 -52.91 -1.19
C THR A 56 -4.79 -52.26 -0.30
N THR A 57 -4.09 -53.06 0.52
CA THR A 57 -3.01 -52.60 1.42
C THR A 57 -1.88 -51.93 0.64
N ASP A 58 -1.48 -52.50 -0.51
CA ASP A 58 -0.43 -51.92 -1.36
C ASP A 58 -0.83 -50.55 -1.93
N ASN A 59 -2.09 -50.42 -2.35
CA ASN A 59 -2.61 -49.15 -2.87
C ASN A 59 -2.69 -48.08 -1.77
N LEU A 60 -3.01 -48.46 -0.53
CA LEU A 60 -2.98 -47.57 0.63
C LEU A 60 -1.55 -47.10 0.92
N ILE A 61 -0.57 -48.00 0.88
CA ILE A 61 0.86 -47.67 1.07
C ILE A 61 1.33 -46.72 -0.03
N ALA A 62 1.00 -47.00 -1.29
CA ALA A 62 1.33 -46.14 -2.43
C ALA A 62 0.73 -44.73 -2.29
N PHE A 63 -0.54 -44.62 -1.88
CA PHE A 63 -1.18 -43.34 -1.60
C PHE A 63 -0.50 -42.57 -0.46
N LYS A 64 -0.19 -43.23 0.67
CA LYS A 64 0.52 -42.62 1.81
C LYS A 64 1.91 -42.12 1.39
N ARG A 65 2.66 -42.90 0.62
CA ARG A 65 3.97 -42.51 0.06
C ARG A 65 3.85 -41.28 -0.84
N ALA A 66 2.90 -41.27 -1.77
CA ALA A 66 2.66 -40.12 -2.65
C ALA A 66 2.29 -38.85 -1.85
N LYS A 67 1.44 -38.99 -0.82
CA LYS A 67 1.04 -37.89 0.07
C LYS A 67 2.22 -37.36 0.87
N ALA A 68 3.09 -38.23 1.40
CA ALA A 68 4.31 -37.83 2.11
C ALA A 68 5.28 -37.07 1.18
N LEU A 69 5.50 -37.57 -0.03
CA LEU A 69 6.34 -36.93 -1.04
C LEU A 69 5.83 -35.54 -1.43
N ALA A 70 4.52 -35.40 -1.66
CA ALA A 70 3.91 -34.10 -1.95
C ALA A 70 4.07 -33.11 -0.79
N ARG A 71 3.90 -33.56 0.46
CA ARG A 71 4.15 -32.72 1.65
C ARG A 71 5.62 -32.29 1.75
N ARG A 72 6.57 -33.21 1.52
CA ARG A 72 8.01 -32.90 1.51
C ARG A 72 8.33 -31.85 0.46
N LYS A 73 7.89 -32.05 -0.79
CA LYS A 73 8.13 -31.12 -1.90
C LYS A 73 7.53 -29.74 -1.61
N ARG A 74 6.31 -29.67 -1.07
CA ARG A 74 5.69 -28.40 -0.65
C ARG A 74 6.55 -27.66 0.37
N ARG A 75 7.00 -28.34 1.43
CA ARG A 75 7.85 -27.73 2.48
C ARG A 75 9.21 -27.30 1.93
N GLN A 76 9.84 -28.12 1.08
CA GLN A 76 11.11 -27.81 0.45
C GLN A 76 11.01 -26.54 -0.39
N CYS A 77 10.02 -26.48 -1.29
CA CYS A 77 9.85 -25.29 -2.11
C CYS A 77 9.54 -24.06 -1.23
N GLN A 78 8.68 -24.19 -0.20
CA GLN A 78 8.38 -23.08 0.73
C GLN A 78 9.65 -22.52 1.37
N ARG A 79 10.54 -23.40 1.82
CA ARG A 79 11.86 -23.03 2.34
C ARG A 79 12.72 -22.33 1.31
N GLU A 80 12.85 -22.89 0.11
CA GLU A 80 13.66 -22.30 -0.97
C GLU A 80 13.16 -20.91 -1.38
N SER A 81 11.84 -20.74 -1.48
CA SER A 81 11.23 -19.44 -1.78
C SER A 81 11.46 -18.43 -0.66
N TRP A 82 11.38 -18.85 0.60
CA TRP A 82 11.65 -17.97 1.74
C TRP A 82 13.12 -17.54 1.78
N ILE A 83 14.05 -18.48 1.58
CA ILE A 83 15.48 -18.18 1.49
C ILE A 83 15.72 -17.16 0.37
N LYS A 84 15.19 -17.40 -0.84
CA LYS A 84 15.32 -16.46 -1.96
C LYS A 84 14.72 -15.08 -1.64
N TYR A 85 13.59 -15.04 -0.94
CA TYR A 85 12.93 -13.79 -0.55
C TYR A 85 13.79 -12.99 0.44
N VAL A 86 14.31 -13.63 1.48
CA VAL A 86 15.19 -13.00 2.48
C VAL A 86 16.50 -12.56 1.82
N SER A 87 17.11 -13.40 0.96
CA SER A 87 18.32 -13.06 0.20
C SER A 87 18.13 -11.88 -0.76
N SER A 88 16.90 -11.56 -1.16
CA SER A 88 16.61 -10.37 -1.97
C SER A 88 16.65 -9.05 -1.20
N ILE A 89 16.82 -9.09 0.13
CA ILE A 89 16.99 -7.91 0.98
C ILE A 89 18.49 -7.66 1.12
N THR A 90 19.00 -6.79 0.25
CA THR A 90 20.41 -6.37 0.23
C THR A 90 20.59 -5.03 0.94
N SER A 91 21.84 -4.62 1.17
CA SER A 91 22.20 -3.30 1.71
C SER A 91 21.69 -2.12 0.85
N SER A 92 21.42 -2.35 -0.44
CA SER A 92 20.84 -1.38 -1.36
C SER A 92 19.31 -1.26 -1.27
N THR A 93 18.64 -2.09 -0.47
CA THR A 93 17.18 -2.03 -0.29
C THR A 93 16.81 -0.80 0.54
N THR A 94 15.93 0.06 0.02
CA THR A 94 15.52 1.26 0.75
C THR A 94 14.66 0.90 1.97
N SER A 95 14.61 1.78 2.97
CA SER A 95 13.80 1.56 4.19
C SER A 95 12.32 1.33 3.86
N GLN A 96 11.77 2.03 2.88
CA GLN A 96 10.39 1.85 2.41
C GLN A 96 10.18 0.45 1.81
N GLN A 97 11.11 -0.01 0.96
CA GLN A 97 11.04 -1.33 0.35
C GLN A 97 11.20 -2.44 1.39
N LEU A 98 12.14 -2.28 2.34
CA LEU A 98 12.30 -3.19 3.46
C LEU A 98 10.99 -3.30 4.23
N TRP A 99 10.35 -2.18 4.56
CA TRP A 99 9.13 -2.19 5.36
C TRP A 99 7.93 -2.79 4.64
N ARG A 100 7.82 -2.57 3.33
CA ARG A 100 6.87 -3.31 2.47
C ARG A 100 7.13 -4.81 2.51
N LYS A 101 8.39 -5.23 2.40
CA LYS A 101 8.76 -6.66 2.44
C LYS A 101 8.47 -7.31 3.79
N VAL A 102 8.67 -6.63 4.91
CA VAL A 102 8.32 -7.18 6.24
C VAL A 102 6.81 -7.25 6.43
N LYS A 103 6.06 -6.21 6.05
CA LYS A 103 4.59 -6.25 6.08
C LYS A 103 4.05 -7.39 5.21
N ALA A 104 4.67 -7.65 4.06
CA ALA A 104 4.31 -8.76 3.19
C ALA A 104 4.62 -10.12 3.83
N ALA A 105 5.78 -10.28 4.46
CA ALA A 105 6.11 -11.49 5.20
C ALA A 105 5.12 -11.79 6.34
N ASN A 106 4.60 -10.75 6.99
CA ASN A 106 3.59 -10.86 8.04
C ASN A 106 2.15 -11.04 7.51
N GLY A 107 1.94 -11.10 6.19
CA GLY A 107 0.61 -11.18 5.58
C GLY A 107 -0.24 -9.91 5.77
N LEU A 108 0.36 -8.81 6.24
CA LEU A 108 -0.28 -7.51 6.46
C LEU A 108 -0.21 -6.60 5.22
N TYR A 109 0.49 -7.04 4.18
CA TYR A 109 0.58 -6.31 2.94
C TYR A 109 -0.67 -6.55 2.11
N ARG A 110 -1.42 -5.46 1.89
CA ARG A 110 -2.48 -5.40 0.90
C ARG A 110 -1.90 -4.70 -0.33
N ASP A 111 -2.19 -5.22 -1.52
CA ASP A 111 -1.94 -4.45 -2.73
C ASP A 111 -2.73 -3.15 -2.60
N PHE A 112 -2.03 -2.03 -2.78
CA PHE A 112 -2.65 -0.71 -2.76
C PHE A 112 -3.50 -0.62 -4.04
N SER A 113 -4.75 -1.04 -3.94
CA SER A 113 -5.74 -0.80 -4.99
C SER A 113 -6.05 0.69 -4.95
N ILE A 114 -5.98 1.34 -6.10
CA ILE A 114 -6.42 2.73 -6.23
C ILE A 114 -7.91 2.73 -5.85
N PRO A 115 -8.33 3.55 -4.87
CA PRO A 115 -9.73 3.59 -4.49
C PRO A 115 -10.57 3.94 -5.71
N ILE A 116 -11.52 3.07 -6.00
CA ILE A 116 -12.49 3.25 -7.07
C ILE A 116 -13.40 4.40 -6.64
N LEU A 117 -13.52 5.45 -7.47
CA LEU A 117 -14.47 6.52 -7.23
C LEU A 117 -15.82 6.13 -7.82
N GLU A 118 -16.86 6.15 -7.01
CA GLU A 118 -18.23 5.94 -7.45
C GLU A 118 -18.97 7.28 -7.36
N THR A 119 -19.36 7.81 -8.51
CA THR A 119 -20.29 8.93 -8.64
C THR A 119 -21.69 8.34 -8.91
N SER A 120 -22.75 9.11 -8.69
CA SER A 120 -24.15 8.68 -8.94
C SER A 120 -24.43 8.15 -10.35
N THR A 121 -23.53 8.38 -11.31
CA THR A 121 -23.67 7.99 -12.72
C THR A 121 -22.61 6.99 -13.21
N ALA A 122 -21.48 6.83 -12.51
CA ALA A 122 -20.35 6.03 -13.03
C ALA A 122 -19.33 5.63 -11.96
N ILE A 123 -18.62 4.54 -12.25
CA ILE A 123 -17.53 3.97 -11.44
C ILE A 123 -16.20 4.18 -12.17
N TYR A 124 -15.25 4.87 -11.53
CA TYR A 124 -13.94 5.21 -12.08
C TYR A 124 -12.83 4.43 -11.37
N SER A 125 -12.13 3.58 -12.13
CA SER A 125 -11.04 2.73 -11.63
C SER A 125 -9.66 3.13 -12.15
N SER A 126 -9.59 3.92 -13.22
CA SER A 126 -8.33 4.40 -13.79
C SER A 126 -7.82 5.60 -12.98
N PRO A 127 -6.52 5.66 -12.60
CA PRO A 127 -5.96 6.81 -11.89
C PRO A 127 -6.14 8.14 -12.63
N VAL A 128 -6.09 8.13 -13.96
CA VAL A 128 -6.29 9.35 -14.77
C VAL A 128 -7.72 9.86 -14.59
N ASP A 129 -8.70 8.98 -14.77
CA ASP A 129 -10.12 9.34 -14.66
C ASP A 129 -10.48 9.79 -13.25
N VAL A 130 -9.93 9.11 -12.23
CA VAL A 130 -10.10 9.49 -10.82
C VAL A 130 -9.59 10.92 -10.56
N VAL A 131 -8.40 11.26 -11.05
CA VAL A 131 -7.83 12.60 -10.89
C VAL A 131 -8.64 13.64 -11.67
N SER A 132 -9.11 13.32 -12.86
CA SER A 132 -9.96 14.20 -13.66
C SER A 132 -11.29 14.51 -12.96
N VAL A 133 -11.96 13.50 -12.39
CA VAL A 133 -13.20 13.69 -11.63
C VAL A 133 -12.96 14.55 -10.40
N ILE A 134 -11.88 14.29 -9.65
CA ILE A 134 -11.50 15.15 -8.51
C ILE A 134 -11.27 16.59 -8.97
N GLY A 135 -10.53 16.80 -10.06
CA GLY A 135 -10.29 18.13 -10.61
C GLY A 135 -11.57 18.86 -11.02
N GLN A 136 -12.50 18.16 -11.69
CA GLN A 136 -13.79 18.71 -12.08
C GLN A 136 -14.68 19.04 -10.88
N THR A 137 -14.73 18.17 -9.86
CA THR A 137 -15.49 18.46 -8.64
C THR A 137 -14.95 19.69 -7.91
N PHE A 138 -13.63 19.83 -7.79
CA PHE A 138 -13.03 21.04 -7.23
C PHE A 138 -13.32 22.28 -8.05
N ALA A 139 -13.22 22.20 -9.39
CA ALA A 139 -13.56 23.32 -10.27
C ALA A 139 -15.03 23.72 -10.15
N SER A 140 -15.94 22.74 -10.06
CA SER A 140 -17.37 22.96 -9.86
C SER A 140 -17.66 23.64 -8.52
N VAL A 141 -17.11 23.11 -7.42
CA VAL A 141 -17.31 23.66 -6.07
C VAL A 141 -16.68 25.05 -5.94
N SER A 142 -15.57 25.31 -6.62
CA SER A 142 -14.86 26.59 -6.60
C SER A 142 -15.35 27.58 -7.67
N SER A 143 -16.33 27.18 -8.50
CA SER A 143 -16.89 28.04 -9.52
C SER A 143 -17.60 29.24 -8.90
N SER A 144 -17.66 30.36 -9.62
CA SER A 144 -18.35 31.55 -9.12
C SER A 144 -19.84 31.30 -8.86
N ASP A 145 -20.42 30.35 -9.60
CA ASP A 145 -21.83 29.93 -9.51
C ASP A 145 -22.14 29.18 -8.21
N SER A 146 -21.13 28.56 -7.59
CA SER A 146 -21.28 27.83 -6.32
C SER A 146 -21.27 28.76 -5.09
N TYR A 147 -20.94 30.05 -5.25
CA TYR A 147 -20.94 31.00 -4.14
C TYR A 147 -22.33 31.60 -3.90
N SER A 148 -22.61 32.02 -2.66
CA SER A 148 -23.85 32.73 -2.34
C SER A 148 -23.93 34.08 -3.08
N PRO A 149 -25.14 34.57 -3.43
CA PRO A 149 -25.29 35.85 -4.12
C PRO A 149 -24.62 37.03 -3.39
N ALA A 150 -24.66 37.03 -2.05
CA ALA A 150 -24.02 38.06 -1.23
C ALA A 150 -22.48 38.04 -1.35
N PHE A 151 -21.88 36.85 -1.39
CA PHE A 151 -20.44 36.70 -1.60
C PHE A 151 -20.05 37.10 -3.02
N GLN A 152 -20.81 36.67 -4.03
CA GLN A 152 -20.57 37.05 -5.43
C GLN A 152 -20.60 38.57 -5.63
N ALA A 153 -21.58 39.26 -5.03
CA ALA A 153 -21.65 40.73 -5.08
C ALA A 153 -20.40 41.38 -4.46
N THR A 154 -19.92 40.84 -3.33
CA THR A 154 -18.71 41.31 -2.66
C THR A 154 -17.46 41.07 -3.50
N LYS A 155 -17.29 39.85 -4.04
CA LYS A 155 -16.20 39.45 -4.94
C LYS A 155 -16.15 40.34 -6.17
N ASN A 156 -17.26 40.47 -6.90
CA ASN A 156 -17.35 41.30 -8.11
C ASN A 156 -17.06 42.78 -7.83
N ARG A 157 -17.45 43.29 -6.66
CA ARG A 157 -17.13 44.66 -6.24
C ARG A 157 -15.63 44.82 -5.97
N LEU A 158 -15.00 43.87 -5.28
CA LEU A 158 -13.59 43.96 -4.91
C LEU A 158 -12.65 43.68 -6.09
N GLU A 159 -12.97 42.72 -6.96
CA GLU A 159 -12.18 42.35 -8.15
C GLU A 159 -12.18 43.44 -9.23
N ARG A 160 -13.16 44.36 -9.22
CA ARG A 160 -13.15 45.54 -10.09
C ARG A 160 -12.08 46.56 -9.71
N THR A 161 -11.56 46.50 -8.48
CA THR A 161 -10.50 47.41 -8.04
C THR A 161 -9.17 46.88 -8.58
N PRO A 162 -8.50 47.59 -9.50
CA PRO A 162 -7.22 47.14 -10.04
C PRO A 162 -6.16 47.10 -8.93
N ILE A 163 -5.47 45.96 -8.80
CA ILE A 163 -4.39 45.80 -7.85
C ILE A 163 -3.08 46.30 -8.49
N HIS A 164 -2.52 47.36 -7.94
CA HIS A 164 -1.24 47.91 -8.40
C HIS A 164 -0.06 47.20 -7.73
N PHE A 165 0.53 46.22 -8.42
CA PHE A 165 1.72 45.49 -7.93
C PHE A 165 3.01 46.31 -7.99
N ARG A 166 3.01 47.46 -8.67
CA ARG A 166 4.18 48.35 -8.77
C ARG A 166 4.23 49.28 -7.56
N CYS A 167 4.65 48.77 -6.42
CA CYS A 167 4.98 49.60 -5.27
C CYS A 167 6.50 49.55 -5.04
N ARG A 168 7.19 50.69 -5.18
CA ARG A 168 8.63 50.82 -4.86
C ARG A 168 8.89 51.12 -3.39
N GLN A 169 7.83 51.23 -2.59
CA GLN A 169 7.94 51.47 -1.16
C GLN A 169 8.14 50.14 -0.42
N PRO A 170 9.02 50.10 0.59
CA PRO A 170 9.16 48.93 1.45
C PRO A 170 7.91 48.81 2.33
N LEU A 171 6.99 47.96 1.90
CA LEU A 171 5.77 47.70 2.67
C LEU A 171 6.10 46.70 3.79
N PRO A 172 5.57 46.89 5.02
CA PRO A 172 5.91 46.04 6.17
C PRO A 172 5.71 44.53 5.93
N TYR A 173 4.73 44.16 5.11
CA TYR A 173 4.45 42.77 4.74
C TYR A 173 5.43 42.17 3.73
N ASN A 174 6.27 42.99 3.09
CA ASN A 174 7.34 42.57 2.17
C ASN A 174 8.72 42.56 2.87
N CYS A 175 8.80 42.94 4.14
CA CYS A 175 10.02 42.86 4.93
C CYS A 175 10.41 41.40 5.22
N ASN A 176 11.67 41.17 5.54
CA ASN A 176 12.13 39.86 5.97
C ASN A 176 11.38 39.42 7.23
N PHE A 177 10.88 38.18 7.19
CA PHE A 177 10.14 37.58 8.30
C PHE A 177 11.01 37.43 9.55
N ASP A 178 10.52 37.93 10.69
CA ASP A 178 11.25 37.90 11.96
C ASP A 178 10.80 36.73 12.87
N MET A 179 11.73 36.24 13.69
CA MET A 179 11.48 35.18 14.67
C MET A 179 10.38 35.54 15.67
N PHE A 180 10.22 36.82 16.00
CA PHE A 180 9.12 37.28 16.85
C PHE A 180 7.75 37.04 16.21
N GLU A 181 7.62 37.31 14.91
CA GLU A 181 6.39 37.09 14.15
C GLU A 181 6.02 35.61 14.12
N LEU A 182 7.02 34.73 13.93
CA LEU A 182 6.84 33.28 13.99
C LEU A 182 6.32 32.82 15.34
N LYS A 183 6.96 33.26 16.43
CA LYS A 183 6.55 32.89 17.79
C LYS A 183 5.13 33.35 18.09
N ARG A 184 4.77 34.56 17.65
CA ARG A 184 3.42 35.13 17.82
C ARG A 184 2.36 34.40 16.99
N ALA A 185 2.70 34.00 15.76
CA ALA A 185 1.82 33.20 14.92
C ALA A 185 1.59 31.81 15.54
N LEU A 186 2.65 31.17 16.06
CA LEU A 186 2.54 29.87 16.72
C LEU A 186 1.78 29.93 18.06
N SER A 187 1.90 31.03 18.82
CA SER A 187 1.15 31.18 20.08
C SER A 187 -0.35 31.43 19.85
N SER A 188 -0.73 31.97 18.70
CA SER A 188 -2.14 32.19 18.33
C SER A 188 -2.75 31.04 17.53
N ALA A 189 -1.93 30.18 16.95
CA ALA A 189 -2.39 28.97 16.29
C ALA A 189 -2.93 27.98 17.34
N HIS A 190 -4.25 27.90 17.46
CA HIS A 190 -4.88 26.77 18.12
C HIS A 190 -4.44 25.48 17.39
N THR A 191 -4.03 24.48 18.16
CA THR A 191 -3.94 23.10 17.65
C THR A 191 -5.36 22.67 17.30
N THR A 192 -5.80 22.95 16.08
CA THR A 192 -6.96 22.26 15.51
C THR A 192 -6.51 20.83 15.29
N PRO A 193 -6.93 19.84 16.10
CA PRO A 193 -6.86 18.47 15.65
C PRO A 193 -7.62 18.42 14.33
N LEU A 194 -7.03 17.83 13.29
CA LEU A 194 -7.71 17.48 12.05
C LEU A 194 -8.88 16.51 12.36
N ARG A 195 -9.97 17.03 12.94
CA ARG A 195 -11.25 16.35 13.03
C ARG A 195 -11.87 16.47 11.64
N GLY A 196 -11.72 15.42 10.84
CA GLY A 196 -12.38 15.36 9.53
C GLY A 196 -11.74 14.43 8.50
N LEU A 197 -10.49 14.00 8.69
CA LEU A 197 -9.90 12.94 7.86
C LEU A 197 -9.91 11.62 8.62
N THR A 198 -11.11 11.07 8.83
CA THR A 198 -11.23 9.61 8.92
C THR A 198 -10.86 9.05 7.55
N PHE A 199 -9.57 8.77 7.34
CA PHE A 199 -9.16 7.82 6.33
C PHE A 199 -9.88 6.51 6.66
N PHE A 200 -10.93 6.18 5.90
CA PHE A 200 -11.52 4.86 5.94
C PHE A 200 -10.41 3.84 5.62
N ARG A 201 -10.28 2.87 6.51
CA ARG A 201 -9.24 1.83 6.53
C ARG A 201 -9.57 0.68 5.60
#